data_AF-K8F561-F1
#
_entry.id   AF-K8F561-F1
#
_cell.length_a   1.000
_cell.length_b   1.000
_cell.length_c   1.000
_cell.angle_alpha   90.00
_cell.angle_beta   90.00
_cell.angle_gamma   90.00
#
_symmetry.space_group_name_H-M   'P 1'
#
loop_
_entity.id
_entity.type
_entity.pdbx_description
1 polymer ?
#
loop_
_entity_poly.entity_id
_entity_poly.type
_entity_poly.pdbx_seq_one_letter_code
_entity_poly.pdbx_strand_id
1 'polypeptide(L)'
;MVKAETKRIKLIVISIGTEERARDFCRENEFPMEILYADPINVTYDKLRLNFGVKETLFDASTPYSIAERIREGKIKELTDVLKRWKPWIPPKREQGLQQGGTFVFDTKRIKGDSEVEYECVYDWYDPSTGAHAPAEEILEACGIE
;
A
#
# COMPACT_ATOMS: atom_id res chain seq x y z
N MET A 1 34.68 -3.56 -5.73
CA MET A 1 34.02 -4.67 -5.03
C MET A 1 33.48 -4.11 -3.72
N VAL A 2 32.30 -3.47 -3.76
CA VAL A 2 31.65 -2.93 -2.56
C VAL A 2 30.73 -4.02 -2.05
N LYS A 3 31.15 -4.71 -0.99
CA LYS A 3 30.26 -5.56 -0.22
C LYS A 3 29.30 -4.62 0.51
N ALA A 4 28.16 -4.34 -0.10
CA ALA A 4 27.00 -3.93 0.67
C ALA A 4 26.72 -5.10 1.63
N GLU A 5 27.02 -4.92 2.91
CA GLU A 5 26.33 -5.68 3.94
C GLU A 5 24.86 -5.29 3.76
N THR A 6 24.13 -6.07 2.97
CA THR A 6 22.70 -5.88 2.72
C THR A 6 22.03 -5.89 4.09
N LYS A 7 21.66 -4.71 4.58
CA LYS A 7 20.73 -4.58 5.70
C LYS A 7 19.59 -5.55 5.43
N ARG A 8 19.26 -6.39 6.41
CA ARG A 8 18.18 -7.38 6.28
C ARG A 8 16.83 -6.66 6.37
N ILE A 9 16.57 -5.79 5.41
CA ILE A 9 15.32 -5.05 5.27
C ILE A 9 14.27 -6.05 4.80
N LYS A 10 13.16 -6.11 5.53
CA LYS A 10 12.01 -6.93 5.17
C LYS A 10 10.86 -5.99 4.79
N LEU A 11 10.50 -5.99 3.51
CA LEU A 11 9.29 -5.32 3.04
C LEU A 11 8.06 -6.18 3.34
N ILE A 12 7.03 -5.56 3.91
CA ILE A 12 5.72 -6.16 4.14
C ILE A 12 4.68 -5.16 3.61
N VAL A 13 3.73 -5.65 2.84
CA VAL A 13 2.62 -4.87 2.29
C VAL A 13 1.33 -5.40 2.90
N ILE A 14 0.47 -4.49 3.34
CA ILE A 14 -0.81 -4.83 3.96
C ILE A 14 -1.93 -4.17 3.15
N SER A 15 -2.68 -4.98 2.41
CA SER A 15 -3.85 -4.51 1.67
C SER A 15 -5.12 -4.66 2.50
N ILE A 16 -5.96 -3.63 2.49
CA ILE A 16 -7.33 -3.76 2.96
C ILE A 16 -8.15 -4.69 2.05
N GLY A 17 -9.04 -5.50 2.62
CA GLY A 17 -9.87 -6.44 1.87
C GLY A 17 -9.53 -7.91 2.08
N THR A 18 -10.13 -8.81 1.30
CA THR A 18 -10.04 -10.25 1.55
C THR A 18 -8.76 -10.88 0.99
N GLU A 19 -8.37 -12.01 1.56
CA GLU A 19 -7.25 -12.82 1.05
C GLU A 19 -7.46 -13.25 -0.41
N GLU A 20 -8.70 -13.59 -0.79
CA GLU A 20 -9.05 -13.90 -2.17
C GLU A 20 -8.70 -12.74 -3.12
N ARG A 21 -8.97 -11.49 -2.70
CA ARG A 21 -8.62 -10.29 -3.49
C ARG A 21 -7.12 -10.04 -3.53
N ALA A 22 -6.39 -10.27 -2.44
CA ALA A 22 -4.94 -10.22 -2.45
C ALA A 22 -4.34 -11.23 -3.44
N ARG A 23 -4.86 -12.47 -3.46
CA ARG A 23 -4.44 -13.52 -4.41
C ARG A 23 -4.76 -13.17 -5.86
N ASP A 24 -5.94 -12.61 -6.11
CA ASP A 24 -6.30 -12.06 -7.42
C ASP A 24 -5.30 -10.99 -7.84
N PHE A 25 -5.04 -9.99 -6.99
CA PHE A 25 -4.08 -8.92 -7.26
C PHE A 25 -2.69 -9.46 -7.60
N CYS A 26 -2.16 -10.39 -6.80
CA CYS A 26 -0.85 -10.99 -7.05
C CYS A 26 -0.78 -11.72 -8.38
N ARG A 27 -1.82 -12.48 -8.73
CA ARG A 27 -1.86 -13.21 -10.00
C ARG A 27 -1.95 -12.27 -11.20
N GLU A 28 -2.78 -11.23 -11.15
CA GLU A 28 -2.98 -10.32 -12.29
C GLU A 28 -1.80 -9.35 -12.51
N ASN A 29 -1.01 -9.07 -11.46
CA ASN A 29 0.09 -8.09 -11.50
C ASN A 29 1.48 -8.70 -11.29
N GLU A 30 1.58 -10.03 -11.21
CA GLU A 30 2.83 -10.75 -10.92
C GLU A 30 3.50 -10.27 -9.62
N PHE A 31 2.68 -9.88 -8.63
CA PHE A 31 3.15 -9.36 -7.35
C PHE A 31 3.51 -10.51 -6.39
N PRO A 32 4.63 -10.43 -5.66
CA PRO A 32 5.06 -11.47 -4.71
C PRO A 32 4.07 -11.63 -3.55
N MET A 33 3.45 -12.82 -3.46
CA MET A 33 2.45 -13.14 -2.43
C MET A 33 3.07 -13.23 -1.03
N GLU A 34 4.34 -13.57 -0.93
CA GLU A 34 5.09 -13.76 0.31
C GLU A 34 5.26 -12.47 1.14
N ILE A 35 5.10 -11.30 0.50
CA ILE A 35 5.15 -10.01 1.17
C ILE A 35 3.79 -9.33 1.30
N LEU A 36 2.70 -9.90 0.74
CA LEU A 36 1.36 -9.31 0.78
C LEU A 36 0.46 -9.99 1.81
N TYR A 37 -0.01 -9.20 2.78
CA TYR A 37 -0.98 -9.62 3.79
C TYR A 37 -2.31 -8.90 3.56
N ALA A 38 -3.40 -9.63 3.77
CA ALA A 38 -4.75 -9.07 3.69
C ALA A 38 -5.28 -8.69 5.08
N ASP A 39 -5.86 -7.51 5.22
CA ASP A 39 -6.55 -7.03 6.42
C ASP A 39 -8.07 -6.94 6.15
N PRO A 40 -8.81 -8.05 6.24
CA PRO A 40 -10.21 -8.10 5.83
C PRO A 40 -11.15 -7.32 6.76
N ILE A 41 -10.74 -7.08 8.00
CA ILE A 41 -11.58 -6.45 9.04
C ILE A 41 -11.01 -5.14 9.59
N ASN A 42 -9.91 -4.65 9.03
CA ASN A 42 -9.20 -3.40 9.36
C ASN A 42 -8.40 -3.41 10.68
N VAL A 43 -8.01 -4.57 11.22
CA VAL A 43 -7.29 -4.60 12.51
C VAL A 43 -6.01 -3.80 12.44
N THR A 44 -5.23 -3.96 11.38
CA THR A 44 -3.94 -3.30 11.25
C THR A 44 -4.11 -1.82 10.94
N TYR A 45 -5.02 -1.50 10.00
CA TYR A 45 -5.32 -0.10 9.65
C TYR A 45 -5.81 0.70 10.86
N ASP A 46 -6.70 0.11 11.68
CA ASP A 46 -7.21 0.73 12.90
C ASP A 46 -6.11 0.91 13.96
N LYS A 47 -5.22 -0.09 14.11
CA LYS A 47 -4.11 -0.03 15.07
C LYS A 47 -3.05 1.00 14.69
N LEU A 48 -2.77 1.13 13.40
CA LEU A 48 -1.87 2.15 12.84
C LEU A 48 -2.53 3.53 12.79
N ARG A 49 -3.85 3.64 13.03
CA ARG A 49 -4.62 4.90 13.00
C ARG A 49 -4.45 5.64 11.67
N LEU A 50 -4.47 4.87 10.58
CA LEU A 50 -4.35 5.42 9.24
C LEU A 50 -5.48 6.40 8.92
N ASN A 51 -5.19 7.39 8.06
CA ASN A 51 -6.16 8.42 7.72
C ASN A 51 -7.45 7.81 7.16
N PHE A 52 -8.57 8.36 7.62
CA PHE A 52 -9.92 7.96 7.26
C PHE A 52 -10.73 9.23 6.99
N GLY A 53 -11.29 9.40 5.79
CA GLY A 53 -12.04 10.61 5.49
C GLY A 53 -12.51 10.73 4.06
N VAL A 54 -13.66 11.40 3.87
CA VAL A 54 -14.46 11.44 2.63
C VAL A 54 -14.01 12.54 1.64
N LYS A 55 -13.11 13.44 2.02
CA LYS A 55 -12.76 14.57 1.14
C LYS A 55 -11.84 14.18 -0.04
N GLU A 56 -11.16 13.04 0.03
CA GLU A 56 -10.11 12.69 -0.95
C GLU A 56 -10.16 11.23 -1.44
N THR A 57 -11.27 10.49 -1.24
CA THR A 57 -11.32 9.03 -1.49
C THR A 57 -12.49 8.66 -2.38
N LEU A 58 -12.26 8.75 -3.70
CA LEU A 58 -12.80 7.84 -4.73
C LEU A 58 -14.33 7.53 -4.76
N PHE A 59 -15.16 8.32 -4.09
CA PHE A 59 -16.63 8.26 -4.18
C PHE A 59 -17.25 9.48 -4.88
N ASP A 60 -16.43 10.35 -5.47
CA ASP A 60 -16.96 11.24 -6.49
C ASP A 60 -17.09 10.45 -7.80
N ALA A 61 -18.13 10.74 -8.57
CA ALA A 61 -18.43 10.13 -9.86
C ALA A 61 -17.41 10.51 -10.96
N SER A 62 -16.16 10.75 -10.57
CA SER A 62 -15.03 11.12 -11.42
C SER A 62 -14.28 9.90 -11.96
N THR A 63 -14.47 8.69 -11.43
CA THR A 63 -13.90 7.47 -12.06
C THR A 63 -14.51 7.23 -13.45
N PRO A 64 -15.84 7.31 -13.65
CA PRO A 64 -16.42 7.34 -14.99
C PRO A 64 -15.96 8.54 -15.83
N TYR A 65 -15.78 9.71 -15.22
CA TYR A 65 -15.45 10.94 -15.93
C TYR A 65 -13.99 10.99 -16.39
N SER A 66 -13.05 10.54 -15.56
CA SER A 66 -11.62 10.41 -15.89
C SER A 66 -11.36 9.25 -16.86
N ILE A 67 -12.16 8.18 -16.78
CA ILE A 67 -12.22 7.13 -17.82
C ILE A 67 -12.75 7.73 -19.13
N ALA A 68 -13.84 8.53 -19.09
CA ALA A 68 -14.40 9.20 -20.27
C ALA A 68 -13.45 10.25 -20.88
N GLU A 69 -12.70 10.96 -20.06
CA GLU A 69 -11.68 11.94 -20.48
C GLU A 69 -10.48 11.26 -21.13
N ARG A 70 -9.98 10.15 -20.54
CA ARG A 70 -8.93 9.32 -21.15
C ARG A 70 -9.37 8.68 -22.48
N ILE A 71 -10.65 8.33 -22.60
CA ILE A 71 -11.26 7.89 -23.87
C ILE A 71 -11.26 9.04 -24.87
N ARG A 72 -11.59 10.27 -24.45
CA ARG A 72 -11.60 11.48 -25.28
C ARG A 72 -10.21 11.88 -25.78
N GLU A 73 -9.17 11.64 -24.98
CA GLU A 73 -7.76 11.89 -25.31
C GLU A 73 -7.12 10.82 -26.21
N GLY A 74 -7.86 9.79 -26.63
CA GLY A 74 -7.34 8.76 -27.54
C GLY A 74 -6.43 7.71 -26.88
N LYS A 75 -6.30 7.71 -25.55
CA LYS A 75 -5.55 6.69 -24.77
C LYS A 75 -6.37 5.41 -24.53
N ILE A 76 -7.25 5.09 -25.47
CA ILE A 76 -8.27 4.06 -25.35
C ILE A 76 -7.63 2.67 -25.25
N LYS A 77 -6.54 2.39 -25.98
CA LYS A 77 -5.92 1.05 -25.98
C LYS A 77 -5.38 0.65 -24.61
N GLU A 78 -4.56 1.49 -23.99
CA GLU A 78 -3.99 1.24 -22.67
C GLU A 78 -5.09 1.12 -21.60
N LEU A 79 -6.09 2.01 -21.68
CA LEU A 79 -7.24 1.96 -20.79
C LEU A 79 -8.08 0.69 -21.00
N THR A 80 -8.29 0.24 -22.23
CA THR A 80 -9.05 -0.99 -22.51
C THR A 80 -8.33 -2.23 -21.99
N ASP A 81 -7.00 -2.29 -22.08
CA ASP A 81 -6.26 -3.45 -21.59
C ASP A 81 -6.22 -3.48 -20.06
N VAL A 82 -6.15 -2.32 -19.41
CA VAL A 82 -6.31 -2.19 -17.95
C VAL A 82 -7.74 -2.55 -17.51
N LEU A 83 -8.77 -2.03 -18.19
CA LEU A 83 -10.17 -2.28 -17.86
C LEU A 83 -10.59 -3.74 -18.08
N LYS A 84 -10.01 -4.45 -19.06
CA LYS A 84 -10.26 -5.90 -19.25
C LYS A 84 -9.82 -6.74 -18.06
N ARG A 85 -8.78 -6.29 -17.35
CA ARG A 85 -8.23 -6.97 -16.17
C ARG A 85 -8.83 -6.44 -14.86
N TRP A 86 -9.38 -5.24 -14.89
CA TRP A 86 -10.04 -4.63 -13.75
C TRP A 86 -11.29 -5.43 -13.37
N LYS A 87 -11.26 -6.00 -12.18
CA LYS A 87 -12.42 -6.63 -11.55
C LYS A 87 -12.98 -5.65 -10.52
N PRO A 88 -14.31 -5.57 -10.34
CA PRO A 88 -14.91 -4.77 -9.26
C PRO A 88 -14.58 -5.42 -7.91
N TRP A 89 -13.40 -5.13 -7.39
CA TRP A 89 -12.92 -5.55 -6.08
C TRP A 89 -13.50 -4.62 -5.02
N ILE A 90 -14.81 -4.72 -4.83
CA ILE A 90 -15.53 -3.93 -3.84
C ILE A 90 -15.14 -4.46 -2.45
N PRO A 91 -14.62 -3.60 -1.56
CA PRO A 91 -14.27 -4.00 -0.21
C PRO A 91 -15.48 -4.55 0.58
N PRO A 92 -15.30 -5.54 1.46
CA PRO A 92 -16.37 -6.11 2.28
C PRO A 92 -17.18 -5.08 3.08
N LYS A 93 -16.54 -4.02 3.59
CA LYS A 93 -17.21 -2.92 4.28
C LYS A 93 -17.12 -1.65 3.43
N ARG A 94 -18.23 -0.93 3.27
CA ARG A 94 -18.29 0.31 2.47
C ARG A 94 -17.29 1.37 2.93
N GLU A 95 -17.08 1.47 4.24
CA GLU A 95 -16.15 2.39 4.88
C GLU A 95 -14.68 2.12 4.53
N GLN A 96 -14.32 0.90 4.11
CA GLN A 96 -12.96 0.58 3.65
C GLN A 96 -12.57 1.37 2.39
N GLY A 97 -13.54 1.81 1.59
CA GLY A 97 -13.28 2.68 0.43
C GLY A 97 -12.85 4.11 0.80
N LEU A 98 -12.93 4.48 2.08
CA LEU A 98 -12.52 5.80 2.60
C LEU A 98 -11.16 5.77 3.31
N GLN A 99 -10.57 4.58 3.39
CA GLN A 99 -9.33 4.34 4.09
C GLN A 99 -8.13 4.77 3.23
N GLN A 100 -7.20 5.51 3.81
CA GLN A 100 -5.90 5.78 3.19
C GLN A 100 -4.85 4.81 3.67
N GLY A 101 -3.79 4.68 2.88
CA GLY A 101 -2.59 3.94 3.22
C GLY A 101 -1.62 4.74 4.08
N GLY A 102 -0.43 4.19 4.21
CA GLY A 102 0.70 4.83 4.87
C GLY A 102 1.94 3.94 4.79
N THR A 103 3.09 4.50 5.13
CA THR A 103 4.38 3.80 5.15
C THR A 103 5.01 3.93 6.52
N PHE A 104 5.55 2.83 7.04
CA PHE A 104 6.20 2.80 8.35
C PHE A 104 7.52 2.02 8.24
N VAL A 105 8.58 2.55 8.84
CA VAL A 105 9.86 1.87 8.95
C VAL A 105 10.15 1.62 10.43
N PHE A 106 10.35 0.35 10.76
CA PHE A 106 10.72 -0.08 12.10
C PHE A 106 12.17 -0.55 12.11
N ASP A 107 12.99 0.07 12.94
CA ASP A 107 14.35 -0.40 13.23
C ASP A 107 14.34 -1.29 14.47
N THR A 108 15.20 -2.30 14.48
CA THR A 108 15.34 -3.23 15.60
C THR A 108 16.48 -2.80 16.52
N LYS A 109 16.16 -2.45 17.76
CA LYS A 109 17.16 -2.35 18.83
C LYS A 109 17.28 -3.70 19.52
N ARG A 110 18.43 -4.36 19.36
CA ARG A 110 18.77 -5.54 20.18
C ARG A 110 19.14 -5.07 21.59
N ILE A 111 18.32 -5.40 22.57
CA ILE A 111 18.68 -5.22 23.98
C ILE A 111 19.70 -6.33 24.34
N LYS A 112 20.82 -5.95 24.96
CA LYS A 112 21.84 -6.91 25.42
C LYS A 112 21.27 -7.72 26.60
N GLY A 113 21.04 -9.01 26.37
CA GLY A 113 20.58 -9.94 27.41
C GLY A 113 19.26 -10.61 27.04
N ASP A 114 19.34 -11.49 26.05
CA ASP A 114 18.39 -12.56 25.70
C ASP A 114 16.95 -12.22 25.24
N SER A 115 16.66 -12.67 24.03
CA SER A 115 15.36 -12.97 23.41
C SER A 115 14.39 -11.83 23.09
N GLU A 116 14.50 -10.65 23.70
CA GLU A 116 13.60 -9.53 23.40
C GLU A 116 14.17 -8.62 22.29
N VAL A 117 13.37 -8.44 21.23
CA VAL A 117 13.63 -7.47 20.16
C VAL A 117 12.69 -6.30 20.38
N GLU A 118 13.25 -5.12 20.62
CA GLU A 118 12.48 -3.88 20.61
C GLU A 118 12.47 -3.31 19.19
N TYR A 119 11.29 -2.90 18.75
CA TYR A 119 11.10 -2.24 17.46
C TYR A 119 10.79 -0.77 17.71
N GLU A 120 11.57 0.12 17.11
CA GLU A 120 11.35 1.56 17.13
C GLU A 120 10.85 2.00 15.75
N CYS A 121 9.73 2.72 15.72
CA CYS A 121 9.27 3.36 14.48
C CYS A 121 10.16 4.56 14.21
N VAL A 122 11.03 4.47 13.20
CA VAL A 122 12.00 5.52 12.83
C VAL A 122 11.49 6.39 11.69
N TYR A 123 10.43 5.96 11.00
CA TYR A 123 9.72 6.72 9.99
C TYR A 123 8.26 6.32 9.96
N ASP A 124 7.37 7.30 9.91
CA ASP A 124 5.96 7.12 9.67
C ASP A 124 5.45 8.16 8.68
N TRP A 125 4.62 7.70 7.77
CA TRP A 125 3.91 8.53 6.81
C TRP A 125 2.48 8.05 6.70
N TYR A 126 1.55 8.98 6.83
CA TYR A 126 0.13 8.75 6.66
C TYR A 126 -0.28 9.38 5.34
N ASP A 127 -0.75 8.59 4.38
CA ASP A 127 -1.15 9.12 3.08
C ASP A 127 -2.30 10.14 3.30
N PRO A 128 -2.12 11.42 2.92
CA PRO A 128 -3.15 12.44 3.12
C PRO A 128 -4.34 12.23 2.19
N SER A 129 -4.13 11.56 1.06
CA SER A 129 -5.14 11.26 0.05
C SER A 129 -4.71 10.07 -0.81
N THR A 130 -5.65 9.56 -1.62
CA THR A 130 -5.35 8.47 -2.55
C THR A 130 -4.27 8.90 -3.54
N GLY A 131 -3.18 8.14 -3.61
CA GLY A 131 -2.06 8.39 -4.51
C GLY A 131 -1.00 9.37 -3.97
N ALA A 132 -1.21 9.96 -2.78
CA ALA A 132 -0.24 10.81 -2.11
C ALA A 132 0.66 10.00 -1.17
N HIS A 133 1.41 9.07 -1.75
CA HIS A 133 2.30 8.18 -1.01
C HIS A 133 3.57 8.87 -0.50
N ALA A 134 4.18 8.29 0.53
CA ALA A 134 5.49 8.67 1.04
C ALA A 134 6.55 8.78 -0.08
N PRO A 135 7.41 9.83 -0.06
CA PRO A 135 8.52 9.93 -1.01
C PRO A 135 9.47 8.74 -0.90
N ALA A 136 9.80 8.12 -2.03
CA ALA A 136 10.65 6.91 -2.04
C ALA A 136 12.05 7.17 -1.43
N GLU A 137 12.61 8.35 -1.67
CA GLU A 137 13.93 8.75 -1.17
C GLU A 137 13.95 8.78 0.37
N GLU A 138 12.92 9.33 1.01
CA GLU A 138 12.80 9.35 2.48
C GLU A 138 12.67 7.94 3.06
N ILE A 139 11.90 7.06 2.40
CA ILE A 139 11.75 5.66 2.84
C ILE A 139 13.10 4.93 2.76
N LEU A 140 13.85 5.13 1.67
CA LEU A 140 15.16 4.51 1.47
C LEU A 140 16.16 5.04 2.51
N GLU A 141 16.18 6.35 2.77
CA GLU A 141 17.01 6.96 3.80
C GLU A 141 16.66 6.44 5.20
N ALA A 142 15.36 6.28 5.53
CA ALA A 142 14.91 5.69 6.79
C ALA A 142 15.31 4.20 6.92
N CYS A 143 15.36 3.47 5.81
CA CYS A 143 15.95 2.14 5.75
C CYS A 143 17.50 2.17 5.82
N GLY A 144 18.08 3.37 5.72
CA GLY A 144 19.48 3.68 5.53
C GLY A 144 20.11 2.99 4.33
N ILE A 145 19.39 3.02 3.22
CA ILE A 145 19.90 2.79 1.87
C ILE A 145 20.27 4.18 1.31
N GLU A 146 21.55 4.36 0.98
CA GLU A 146 22.08 5.54 0.28
C GLU A 146 22.02 5.36 -1.25
#